data_AF-A0A8C5JNG2-F1
#
_entry.id   AF-A0A8C5JNG2-F1
#
_cell.length_a   1.000
_cell.length_b   1.000
_cell.length_c   1.000
_cell.angle_alpha   90.00
_cell.angle_beta   90.00
_cell.angle_gamma   90.00
#
_symmetry.space_group_name_H-M   'P 1'
#
loop_
_entity.id
_entity.type
_entity.pdbx_description
1 polymer ?
#
loop_
_entity_poly.entity_id
_entity_poly.type
_entity_poly.pdbx_seq_one_letter_code
_entity_poly.pdbx_strand_id
1 'polypeptide(L)'
;MSLCVPRDCDVWLSLGGFHERGHDWDSTGRIYNCHLLLDNAGSLVALYRKLHLFDAALPGQPALSESSFTNPGQELLPPIDTPVGKVGLAVCYDLRFPELAQALRGAGAQILTFPSAFTVPTGAAHWEVRGHPGAWGHPGGLGDTVGGGWGHP
;
A
#
# COMPACT_ATOMS: atom_id res chain seq x y z
N MET A 1 -16.94 8.90 -12.65
CA MET A 1 -15.73 9.61 -13.12
C MET A 1 -14.86 8.56 -13.80
N SER A 2 -14.77 8.51 -15.13
CA SER A 2 -13.86 7.55 -15.79
C SER A 2 -12.56 8.25 -16.15
N LEU A 3 -11.42 7.69 -15.71
CA LEU A 3 -10.11 8.21 -16.08
C LEU A 3 -9.76 7.81 -17.52
N CYS A 4 -9.17 8.73 -18.28
CA CYS A 4 -8.71 8.47 -19.65
C CYS A 4 -7.39 7.67 -19.69
N VAL A 5 -6.49 7.89 -18.72
CA VAL A 5 -5.15 7.28 -18.69
C VAL A 5 -5.15 5.74 -18.81
N PRO A 6 -5.99 4.97 -18.10
CA PRO A 6 -6.06 3.51 -18.29
C PRO A 6 -6.39 3.11 -19.73
N ARG A 7 -7.30 3.85 -20.39
CA ARG A 7 -7.82 3.55 -21.73
C ARG A 7 -6.80 3.82 -22.80
N ASP A 8 -6.10 4.95 -22.69
CA ASP A 8 -5.17 5.40 -23.72
C ASP A 8 -3.87 4.56 -23.74
N CYS A 9 -3.55 3.90 -22.62
CA CYS A 9 -2.35 3.07 -22.49
C CYS A 9 -2.62 1.56 -22.39
N ASP A 10 -3.88 1.13 -22.38
CA ASP A 10 -4.29 -0.27 -22.19
C ASP A 10 -3.69 -0.92 -20.91
N VAL A 11 -3.78 -0.19 -19.79
CA VAL A 11 -3.20 -0.61 -18.50
C VAL A 11 -4.22 -0.62 -17.37
N TRP A 12 -4.06 -1.57 -16.45
CA TRP A 12 -4.74 -1.54 -15.16
C TRP A 12 -4.03 -0.59 -14.20
N LEU A 13 -4.79 0.11 -13.35
CA LEU A 13 -4.22 1.00 -12.34
C LEU A 13 -4.58 0.54 -10.92
N SER A 14 -3.54 0.35 -10.10
CA SER A 14 -3.63 0.18 -8.65
C SER A 14 -3.32 1.51 -7.97
N LEU A 15 -4.31 2.08 -7.32
CA LEU A 15 -4.35 3.46 -6.84
C LEU A 15 -4.63 3.48 -5.34
N GLY A 16 -3.57 3.44 -4.53
CA GLY A 16 -3.69 3.53 -3.07
C GLY A 16 -3.66 4.95 -2.54
N GLY A 17 -4.29 5.18 -1.38
CA GLY A 17 -4.27 6.48 -0.69
C GLY A 17 -5.32 7.47 -1.19
N PHE A 18 -6.37 7.01 -1.85
CA PHE A 18 -7.46 7.87 -2.32
C PHE A 18 -8.43 8.19 -1.18
N HIS A 19 -8.75 9.47 -1.02
CA HIS A 19 -9.69 9.93 -0.01
C HIS A 19 -11.11 9.90 -0.54
N GLU A 20 -11.95 9.07 0.08
CA GLU A 20 -13.38 8.94 -0.26
C GLU A 20 -14.24 9.54 0.85
N ARG A 21 -15.20 10.41 0.49
CA ARG A 21 -16.28 10.80 1.40
C ARG A 21 -17.35 9.72 1.39
N GLY A 22 -17.57 9.05 2.52
CA GLY A 22 -18.62 8.04 2.66
C GLY A 22 -20.01 8.62 2.92
N HIS A 23 -21.02 7.74 2.96
CA HIS A 23 -22.41 8.10 3.27
C HIS A 23 -22.61 8.56 4.72
N ASP A 24 -21.69 8.17 5.59
CA ASP A 24 -21.56 8.51 7.00
C ASP A 24 -20.80 9.83 7.21
N TRP A 25 -20.56 10.62 6.16
CA TRP A 25 -19.91 11.91 6.28
C TRP A 25 -20.68 12.87 7.20
N ASP A 26 -22.00 12.96 7.01
CA ASP A 26 -22.81 13.92 7.77
C ASP A 26 -22.86 13.56 9.27
N SER A 27 -22.61 12.29 9.63
CA SER A 27 -22.55 11.84 11.02
C SER A 27 -21.14 11.84 11.61
N THR A 28 -20.11 11.55 10.82
CA THR A 28 -18.73 11.38 11.33
C THR A 28 -17.82 12.55 11.04
N GLY A 29 -18.06 13.31 9.96
CA GLY A 29 -17.13 14.32 9.44
C GLY A 29 -15.78 13.76 8.98
N ARG A 30 -15.68 12.44 8.77
CA ARG A 30 -14.43 11.73 8.43
C ARG A 30 -14.50 11.09 7.05
N ILE A 31 -13.34 10.93 6.43
CA ILE A 31 -13.15 10.31 5.11
C ILE A 31 -12.73 8.84 5.24
N TYR A 32 -12.62 8.11 4.14
CA TYR A 32 -11.97 6.81 4.08
C TYR A 32 -10.64 6.91 3.32
N ASN A 33 -9.68 6.08 3.71
CA ASN A 33 -8.44 5.85 2.97
C ASN A 33 -8.62 4.61 2.11
N CYS A 34 -8.68 4.80 0.78
CA CYS A 34 -9.08 3.77 -0.16
C CYS A 34 -7.93 3.33 -1.08
N HIS A 35 -7.97 2.06 -1.44
CA HIS A 35 -7.20 1.47 -2.52
C HIS A 35 -8.16 1.10 -3.66
N LEU A 36 -8.07 1.84 -4.75
CA LEU A 36 -8.87 1.65 -5.96
C LEU A 36 -8.10 0.78 -6.95
N LEU A 37 -8.81 -0.15 -7.59
CA LEU A 37 -8.30 -0.90 -8.73
C LEU A 37 -9.16 -0.59 -9.95
N LEU A 38 -8.54 -0.04 -10.99
CA LEU A 38 -9.18 0.27 -12.25
C LEU A 38 -8.71 -0.70 -13.35
N ASP A 39 -9.63 -1.15 -14.19
CA ASP A 39 -9.29 -1.92 -15.40
C ASP A 39 -8.73 -1.01 -16.51
N ASN A 40 -8.30 -1.64 -17.61
CA ASN A 40 -7.84 -0.96 -18.82
C ASN A 40 -8.94 -0.13 -19.51
N ALA A 41 -10.23 -0.40 -19.26
CA ALA A 41 -11.32 0.47 -19.70
C ALA A 41 -11.53 1.68 -18.76
N GLY A 42 -10.73 1.83 -17.72
CA GLY A 42 -10.85 2.87 -16.70
C GLY A 42 -12.09 2.71 -15.81
N SER A 43 -12.65 1.50 -15.74
CA SER A 43 -13.77 1.14 -14.86
C SER A 43 -13.23 0.75 -13.49
N LEU A 44 -13.95 1.13 -12.44
CA LEU A 44 -13.63 0.72 -11.08
C LEU A 44 -14.01 -0.75 -10.87
N VAL A 45 -13.01 -1.61 -10.64
CA VAL A 45 -13.18 -3.05 -10.43
C VAL A 45 -13.26 -3.38 -8.95
N ALA A 46 -12.49 -2.66 -8.12
CA ALA A 46 -12.52 -2.84 -6.67
C ALA A 46 -12.17 -1.55 -5.93
N LEU A 47 -12.77 -1.38 -4.75
CA LEU A 47 -12.51 -0.29 -3.82
C LEU A 47 -12.35 -0.91 -2.43
N TYR A 48 -11.11 -1.03 -1.97
CA TYR A 48 -10.80 -1.46 -0.62
C TYR A 48 -10.67 -0.24 0.29
N ARG A 49 -11.37 -0.24 1.43
CA ARG A 49 -11.21 0.77 2.49
C ARG A 49 -10.28 0.22 3.56
N LYS A 50 -9.21 0.97 3.88
CA LYS A 50 -8.18 0.59 4.86
C LYS A 50 -8.81 0.15 6.17
N LEU A 51 -8.50 -1.07 6.60
CA LEU A 51 -9.08 -1.65 7.82
C LEU A 51 -8.35 -1.15 9.07
N HIS A 52 -7.01 -1.13 9.02
CA HIS A 52 -6.21 -0.77 10.17
C HIS A 52 -5.69 0.66 10.04
N LEU A 53 -6.27 1.57 10.82
CA LEU A 53 -5.81 2.96 10.87
C LEU A 53 -4.53 3.09 11.71
N PHE A 54 -3.66 4.00 11.30
CA PHE A 54 -2.41 4.30 12.00
C PHE A 54 -2.63 5.35 13.09
N ASP A 55 -2.67 4.89 14.33
CA ASP A 55 -2.63 5.74 15.51
C ASP A 55 -1.37 5.42 16.31
N ALA A 56 -0.44 6.37 16.37
CA ALA A 56 0.84 6.20 17.07
C ALA A 56 1.21 7.44 17.89
N ALA A 57 1.63 7.19 19.12
CA ALA A 57 2.27 8.16 19.99
C ALA A 57 3.73 7.74 20.20
N LEU A 58 4.65 8.37 19.46
CA LEU A 58 6.09 8.16 19.64
C LEU A 58 6.63 9.19 20.64
N PRO A 59 7.39 8.78 21.67
CA PRO A 59 8.01 9.72 22.59
C PRO A 59 8.84 10.77 21.84
N GLY A 60 8.55 12.05 22.09
CA GLY A 60 9.26 13.17 21.44
C GLY A 60 8.78 13.53 20.03
N GLN A 61 7.74 12.89 19.50
CA GLN A 61 7.10 13.29 18.24
C GLN A 61 5.62 13.64 18.47
N PRO A 62 5.01 14.49 17.62
CA PRO A 62 3.58 14.70 17.64
C PRO A 62 2.85 13.36 17.49
N ALA A 63 1.81 13.13 18.29
CA ALA A 63 0.94 11.98 18.12
C ALA A 63 0.29 12.07 16.72
N LEU A 64 0.41 10.99 15.94
CA LEU A 64 -0.24 10.87 14.64
C LEU A 64 -1.45 9.96 14.82
N SER A 65 -2.64 10.50 14.59
CA SER A 65 -3.92 9.79 14.80
C SER A 65 -4.73 9.84 13.51
N GLU A 66 -4.55 8.85 12.64
CA GLU A 66 -5.29 8.73 11.38
C GLU A 66 -6.80 8.61 11.65
N SER A 67 -7.19 7.98 12.76
CA SER A 67 -8.59 7.81 13.16
C SER A 67 -9.32 9.11 13.51
N SER A 68 -8.60 10.21 13.73
CA SER A 68 -9.19 11.52 13.99
C SER A 68 -9.85 12.14 12.76
N PHE A 69 -9.42 11.74 11.56
CA PHE A 69 -9.93 12.25 10.29
C PHE A 69 -10.41 11.16 9.33
N THR A 70 -10.11 9.89 9.62
CA THR A 70 -10.43 8.74 8.76
C THR A 70 -11.31 7.72 9.47
N ASN A 71 -12.30 7.16 8.78
CA ASN A 71 -13.08 6.01 9.18
C ASN A 71 -12.37 4.70 8.74
N PRO A 72 -12.33 3.67 9.58
CA PRO A 72 -11.83 2.36 9.17
C PRO A 72 -12.83 1.70 8.21
N GLY A 73 -12.33 0.92 7.25
CA GLY A 73 -13.14 0.00 6.47
C GLY A 73 -13.80 -1.06 7.36
N GLN A 74 -14.84 -1.71 6.83
CA GLN A 74 -15.63 -2.69 7.59
C GLN A 74 -15.41 -4.14 7.11
N GLU A 75 -14.83 -4.32 5.93
CA GLU A 75 -14.68 -5.64 5.31
C GLU A 75 -13.35 -5.79 4.58
N LEU A 76 -12.82 -7.01 4.62
CA LEU A 76 -11.71 -7.42 3.78
C LEU A 76 -12.27 -7.90 2.44
N LEU A 77 -11.81 -7.32 1.33
CA LEU A 77 -12.24 -7.75 0.02
C LEU A 77 -11.59 -9.08 -0.38
N PRO A 78 -12.33 -9.96 -1.09
CA PRO A 78 -11.71 -11.11 -1.74
C PRO A 78 -10.69 -10.65 -2.79
N PRO A 79 -9.64 -11.44 -3.05
CA PRO A 79 -8.68 -11.13 -4.10
C PRO A 79 -9.33 -11.04 -5.49
N ILE A 80 -8.93 -10.05 -6.29
CA ILE A 80 -9.51 -9.72 -7.59
C ILE A 80 -8.72 -10.39 -8.71
N ASP A 81 -9.39 -11.02 -9.65
CA ASP A 81 -8.75 -11.54 -10.86
C ASP A 81 -8.31 -10.38 -11.77
N THR A 82 -7.02 -10.36 -12.11
CA THR A 82 -6.42 -9.36 -12.98
C THR A 82 -5.53 -10.03 -14.04
N PRO A 83 -5.10 -9.33 -15.10
CA PRO A 83 -4.21 -9.90 -16.13
C PRO A 83 -2.86 -10.41 -15.58
N VAL A 84 -2.41 -9.94 -14.41
CA VAL A 84 -1.16 -10.37 -13.77
C VAL A 84 -1.37 -11.44 -12.70
N GLY A 85 -2.60 -11.91 -12.52
CA GLY A 85 -3.00 -12.87 -11.51
C GLY A 85 -4.01 -12.32 -10.51
N LYS A 86 -4.27 -13.10 -9.47
CA LYS A 86 -5.26 -12.78 -8.44
C LYS A 86 -4.66 -11.87 -7.37
N VAL A 87 -5.11 -10.61 -7.31
CA VAL A 87 -4.52 -9.54 -6.50
C VAL A 87 -5.34 -9.28 -5.24
N GLY A 88 -4.72 -9.38 -4.06
CA GLY A 88 -5.26 -8.90 -2.80
C GLY A 88 -4.90 -7.43 -2.55
N LEU A 89 -5.87 -6.65 -2.08
CA LEU A 89 -5.72 -5.22 -1.82
C LEU A 89 -5.59 -4.96 -0.31
N ALA A 90 -4.59 -4.16 0.06
CA ALA A 90 -4.37 -3.64 1.40
C ALA A 90 -3.75 -2.23 1.31
N VAL A 91 -3.60 -1.54 2.45
CA VAL A 91 -2.99 -0.19 2.50
C VAL A 91 -2.07 -0.05 3.70
N CYS A 92 -0.82 0.33 3.46
CA CYS A 92 0.13 0.81 4.46
C CYS A 92 0.17 0.02 5.78
N TYR A 93 -0.56 0.48 6.79
CA TYR A 93 -0.54 -0.07 8.14
C TYR A 93 -1.11 -1.49 8.22
N ASP A 94 -1.93 -1.91 7.25
CA ASP A 94 -2.38 -3.29 7.10
C ASP A 94 -1.21 -4.29 7.02
N LEU A 95 -0.02 -3.87 6.54
CA LEU A 95 1.20 -4.69 6.51
C LEU A 95 1.61 -5.19 7.92
N ARG A 96 1.18 -4.51 8.99
CA ARG A 96 1.49 -4.89 10.37
C ARG A 96 0.61 -6.02 10.91
N PHE A 97 -0.44 -6.40 10.19
CA PHE A 97 -1.43 -7.39 10.61
C PHE A 97 -1.28 -8.65 9.74
N PRO A 98 -0.44 -9.63 10.13
CA PRO A 98 -0.19 -10.81 9.32
C PRO A 98 -1.45 -11.62 9.02
N GLU A 99 -2.46 -11.56 9.88
CA GLU A 99 -3.75 -12.21 9.73
C GLU A 99 -4.47 -11.75 8.45
N LEU A 100 -4.34 -10.46 8.09
CA LEU A 100 -4.90 -9.92 6.85
C LEU A 100 -4.22 -10.53 5.62
N ALA A 101 -2.90 -10.60 5.63
CA ALA A 101 -2.14 -11.21 4.54
C ALA A 101 -2.43 -12.72 4.42
N GLN A 102 -2.54 -13.41 5.55
CA GLN A 102 -2.91 -14.83 5.60
C GLN A 102 -4.33 -15.06 5.07
N ALA A 103 -5.29 -14.22 5.44
CA ALA A 103 -6.67 -14.31 4.96
C ALA A 103 -6.73 -14.11 3.43
N LEU A 104 -6.06 -13.08 2.90
CA LEU A 104 -5.99 -12.85 1.45
C LEU A 104 -5.32 -14.02 0.72
N ARG A 105 -4.22 -14.56 1.26
CA ARG A 105 -3.54 -15.72 0.69
C ARG A 105 -4.42 -16.97 0.73
N GLY A 106 -5.11 -17.22 1.84
CA GLY A 106 -6.06 -18.32 2.00
C GLY A 106 -7.24 -18.23 1.03
N ALA A 107 -7.65 -17.01 0.69
CA ALA A 107 -8.65 -16.73 -0.35
C ALA A 107 -8.10 -16.81 -1.79
N GLY A 108 -6.83 -17.22 -1.97
CA GLY A 108 -6.23 -17.48 -3.27
C GLY A 108 -5.45 -16.31 -3.87
N ALA A 109 -5.14 -15.26 -3.11
CA ALA A 109 -4.28 -14.19 -3.61
C ALA A 109 -2.91 -14.73 -4.05
N GLN A 110 -2.50 -14.37 -5.25
CA GLN A 110 -1.18 -14.63 -5.81
C GLN A 110 -0.24 -13.43 -5.59
N ILE A 111 -0.82 -12.22 -5.57
CA ILE A 111 -0.11 -10.95 -5.37
C ILE A 111 -0.82 -10.20 -4.24
N LEU A 112 -0.06 -9.62 -3.31
CA LEU A 112 -0.58 -8.72 -2.29
C LEU A 112 -0.01 -7.32 -2.51
N THR A 113 -0.84 -6.30 -2.37
CA THR A 113 -0.46 -4.91 -2.62
C THR A 113 -0.62 -4.07 -1.36
N PHE A 114 0.40 -3.25 -1.05
CA PHE A 114 0.42 -2.36 0.12
C PHE A 114 0.94 -0.97 -0.28
N PRO A 115 0.23 -0.22 -1.14
CA PRO A 115 0.58 1.19 -1.40
C PRO A 115 0.64 1.95 -0.07
N SER A 116 1.74 2.70 0.12
CA SER A 116 2.10 3.26 1.41
C SER A 116 2.85 4.59 1.27
N ALA A 117 2.62 5.50 2.20
CA ALA A 117 3.45 6.67 2.43
C ALA A 117 4.07 6.55 3.83
N PHE A 118 5.20 5.85 3.94
CA PHE A 118 5.93 5.69 5.20
C PHE A 118 6.64 6.99 5.59
N THR A 119 6.70 7.30 6.89
CA THR A 119 7.59 8.35 7.39
C THR A 119 9.02 7.81 7.44
N VAL A 120 10.03 8.64 7.13
CA VAL A 120 11.45 8.25 7.04
C VAL A 120 11.95 7.44 8.26
N PRO A 121 11.60 7.76 9.52
CA PRO A 121 12.04 6.97 10.67
C PRO A 121 11.41 5.57 10.74
N THR A 122 10.15 5.41 10.31
CA THR A 122 9.44 4.11 10.37
C THR A 122 9.71 3.22 9.16
N GLY A 123 10.02 3.82 8.00
CA GLY A 123 10.42 3.10 6.78
C GLY A 123 11.77 2.40 6.96
N ALA A 124 12.78 3.09 7.47
CA ALA A 124 14.13 2.55 7.65
C ALA A 124 14.18 1.32 8.58
N ALA A 125 13.38 1.30 9.67
CA ALA A 125 13.37 0.20 10.63
C ALA A 125 12.59 -1.05 10.17
N HIS A 126 11.71 -0.94 9.16
CA HIS A 126 10.74 -2.00 8.86
C HIS A 126 10.67 -2.43 7.39
N TRP A 127 11.24 -1.66 6.46
CA TRP A 127 11.19 -1.98 5.04
C TRP A 127 12.16 -3.11 4.67
N GLU A 128 13.41 -3.02 5.11
CA GLU A 128 14.43 -4.04 4.79
C GLU A 128 14.24 -5.35 5.58
N VAL A 129 13.70 -5.31 6.80
CA VAL A 129 13.53 -6.52 7.63
C VAL A 129 12.42 -7.45 7.12
N ARG A 130 11.49 -6.96 6.28
CA ARG A 130 10.41 -7.79 5.68
C ARG A 130 10.71 -8.27 4.25
N GLY A 131 11.74 -7.72 3.60
CA GLY A 131 12.27 -8.21 2.33
C GLY A 131 13.66 -8.77 2.54
N HIS A 132 13.79 -10.08 2.81
CA HIS A 132 15.07 -10.74 3.03
C HIS A 132 16.13 -10.37 1.95
N PRO A 133 17.28 -9.77 2.31
CA PRO A 133 18.40 -9.57 1.38
C PRO A 133 19.30 -10.80 1.21
N GLY A 134 18.92 -11.96 1.75
CA GLY A 134 19.84 -13.07 2.02
C GLY A 134 19.44 -14.41 1.43
N ALA A 135 19.34 -14.52 0.11
CA ALA A 135 19.47 -15.81 -0.58
C ALA A 135 19.91 -15.53 -2.01
N TRP A 136 21.01 -16.16 -2.45
CA TRP A 136 21.71 -16.02 -3.75
C TRP A 136 22.98 -15.16 -3.82
N GLY A 137 23.75 -15.08 -2.73
CA GLY A 137 25.19 -14.84 -2.83
C GLY A 137 25.95 -16.16 -3.00
N HIS A 138 26.14 -16.63 -4.24
CA HIS A 138 27.22 -17.58 -4.53
C HIS A 138 28.57 -16.90 -4.26
N PRO A 139 29.54 -17.55 -3.60
CA PRO A 139 30.84 -16.96 -3.36
C PRO A 139 31.70 -17.09 -4.62
N GLY A 140 31.95 -15.99 -5.31
CA GLY A 140 32.98 -15.93 -6.35
C GLY A 140 32.67 -14.92 -7.46
N GLY A 141 33.27 -13.75 -7.38
CA GLY A 141 33.25 -12.78 -8.47
C GLY A 141 33.71 -11.39 -8.05
N LEU A 142 35.01 -11.14 -8.17
CA LEU A 142 35.71 -9.86 -8.03
C LEU A 142 34.98 -8.67 -8.71
N GLY A 143 35.06 -7.48 -8.08
CA GLY A 143 34.83 -6.23 -8.79
C GLY A 143 34.63 -4.98 -7.93
N ASP A 144 35.54 -4.68 -7.01
CA ASP A 144 35.67 -3.32 -6.46
C ASP A 144 36.04 -2.34 -7.58
N THR A 145 35.38 -1.18 -7.70
CA THR A 145 36.04 0.15 -7.79
C THR A 145 35.09 1.35 -7.97
N VAL A 146 35.39 2.42 -7.19
CA VAL A 146 35.24 3.87 -7.47
C VAL A 146 33.81 4.44 -7.39
N GLY A 147 33.42 5.33 -6.47
CA GLY A 147 34.16 6.33 -5.70
C GLY A 147 34.17 7.68 -6.42
N GLY A 148 33.12 8.51 -6.28
CA GLY A 148 33.06 9.84 -6.89
C GLY A 148 32.29 10.84 -6.01
N GLY A 149 33.04 11.61 -5.22
CA GLY A 149 32.52 12.69 -4.36
C GLY A 149 32.20 13.96 -5.16
N TRP A 150 31.27 14.76 -4.62
CA TRP A 150 30.95 16.10 -5.10
C TRP A 150 31.20 17.10 -3.98
N GLY A 151 32.10 18.06 -4.25
CA GLY A 151 32.35 19.23 -3.42
C GLY A 151 32.69 20.43 -4.31
N HIS A 152 31.74 21.37 -4.38
CA HIS A 152 31.86 22.82 -4.62
C HIS A 152 32.51 23.28 -5.95
N PRO A 153 32.27 24.53 -6.41
CA PRO A 153 32.48 25.79 -5.69
C PRO A 153 31.25 26.39 -4.99
#